data_AF-A0A9D0ZXJ9-F1
#
_entry.id   AF-A0A9D0ZXJ9-F1
#
_cell.length_a   1.000
_cell.length_b   1.000
_cell.length_c   1.000
_cell.angle_alpha   90.00
_cell.angle_beta   90.00
_cell.angle_gamma   90.00
#
_symmetry.space_group_name_H-M   'P 1'
#
loop_
_entity.id
_entity.type
_entity.pdbx_description
1 polymer ?
#
loop_
_entity_poly.entity_id
_entity_poly.type
_entity_poly.pdbx_seq_one_letter_code
_entity_poly.pdbx_strand_id
1 'polypeptide(L)'
;MKLAVIFPGIGYHVDKPLLYYSRKLALQYGYQVINVPYGNFPADVKGSEEKMREAFQSALSQTEEILKDVSFENYEEIIFISKSVGTAVASAYGQRHQLHTRNLYYTPVEASFRWMEEPGIVFHGTRDSWADTERIQEECERRGFPLYLTEGANHSLETGDTGRDLENLIGIMKRAEEYLK
;
A
#
# COMPACT_ATOMS: atom_id res chain seq x y z
N MET A 1 -14.30 10.81 -13.89
CA MET A 1 -14.08 9.34 -13.74
C MET A 1 -13.15 9.08 -12.56
N LYS A 2 -13.24 7.93 -11.88
CA LYS A 2 -12.37 7.58 -10.75
C LYS A 2 -11.39 6.46 -11.12
N LEU A 3 -10.15 6.53 -10.64
CA LEU A 3 -9.10 5.51 -10.88
C LEU A 3 -8.52 5.01 -9.56
N ALA A 4 -8.39 3.68 -9.43
CA ALA A 4 -7.65 3.03 -8.38
C ALA A 4 -6.45 2.29 -8.98
N VAL A 5 -5.25 2.55 -8.44
CA VAL A 5 -4.02 1.87 -8.86
C VAL A 5 -3.49 1.02 -7.70
N ILE A 6 -3.26 -0.27 -7.97
CA ILE A 6 -2.92 -1.27 -6.95
C ILE A 6 -1.43 -1.61 -6.99
N PHE A 7 -0.72 -1.31 -5.91
CA PHE A 7 0.73 -1.49 -5.79
C PHE A 7 1.08 -2.61 -4.78
N PRO A 8 1.47 -3.81 -5.24
CA PRO A 8 1.78 -4.94 -4.39
C PRO A 8 3.08 -4.79 -3.61
N GLY A 9 3.35 -5.72 -2.70
CA GLY A 9 4.61 -5.81 -1.96
C GLY A 9 5.46 -7.01 -2.39
N ILE A 10 6.66 -7.13 -1.82
CA ILE A 10 7.53 -8.30 -2.04
C ILE A 10 6.82 -9.56 -1.56
N GLY A 11 6.65 -10.54 -2.45
CA GLY A 11 5.92 -11.78 -2.17
C GLY A 11 4.42 -11.60 -1.87
N TYR A 12 3.86 -10.40 -2.09
CA TYR A 12 2.44 -10.11 -1.80
C TYR A 12 1.72 -9.60 -3.05
N HIS A 13 1.14 -10.54 -3.81
CA HIS A 13 0.45 -10.25 -5.07
C HIS A 13 -0.91 -9.57 -4.86
N VAL A 14 -1.43 -8.97 -5.94
CA VAL A 14 -2.72 -8.25 -5.95
C VAL A 14 -3.93 -9.14 -5.63
N ASP A 15 -3.79 -10.46 -5.71
CA ASP A 15 -4.85 -11.43 -5.39
C ASP A 15 -4.83 -11.90 -3.94
N LYS A 16 -3.96 -11.35 -3.09
CA LYS A 16 -3.97 -11.60 -1.66
C LYS A 16 -4.97 -10.71 -0.93
N PRO A 17 -5.52 -11.15 0.23
CA PRO A 17 -6.75 -10.62 0.80
C PRO A 17 -6.84 -9.09 0.91
N LEU A 18 -5.81 -8.41 1.43
CA LEU A 18 -5.85 -6.96 1.61
C LEU A 18 -6.03 -6.22 0.29
N LEU A 19 -5.23 -6.56 -0.73
CA LEU A 19 -5.32 -5.91 -2.04
C LEU A 19 -6.51 -6.43 -2.85
N TYR A 20 -6.82 -7.72 -2.74
CA TYR A 20 -7.92 -8.35 -3.44
C TYR A 20 -9.26 -7.71 -3.05
N TYR A 21 -9.54 -7.58 -1.76
CA TYR A 21 -10.81 -7.03 -1.29
C TYR A 21 -10.86 -5.51 -1.44
N SER A 22 -9.77 -4.78 -1.22
CA SER A 22 -9.74 -3.33 -1.48
C SER A 22 -9.93 -2.99 -2.94
N ARG A 23 -9.38 -3.80 -3.86
CA ARG A 23 -9.67 -3.71 -5.30
C ARG A 23 -11.14 -3.94 -5.60
N LYS A 24 -11.76 -4.96 -4.99
CA LYS A 24 -13.21 -5.21 -5.17
C LYS A 24 -14.07 -4.06 -4.64
N LEU A 25 -13.69 -3.48 -3.49
CA LEU A 25 -14.36 -2.29 -2.96
C LEU A 25 -14.21 -1.11 -3.92
N ALA A 26 -13.02 -0.84 -4.44
CA ALA A 26 -12.81 0.22 -5.42
C ALA A 26 -13.71 0.03 -6.67
N LEU A 27 -13.78 -1.18 -7.23
CA LEU A 27 -14.70 -1.48 -8.33
C LEU A 27 -16.17 -1.24 -7.95
N GLN A 28 -16.58 -1.65 -6.74
CA GLN A 28 -17.95 -1.45 -6.23
C GLN A 28 -18.32 0.04 -6.13
N TYR A 29 -17.36 0.90 -5.80
CA TYR A 29 -17.54 2.36 -5.71
C TYR A 29 -17.19 3.11 -7.00
N GLY A 30 -17.16 2.42 -8.14
CA GLY A 30 -17.08 3.02 -9.47
C GLY A 30 -15.69 3.44 -9.92
N TYR A 31 -14.63 2.98 -9.24
CA TYR A 31 -13.27 3.17 -9.71
C TYR A 31 -12.97 2.20 -10.85
N GLN A 32 -12.34 2.71 -11.91
CA GLN A 32 -11.55 1.86 -12.80
C GLN A 32 -10.32 1.37 -12.03
N VAL A 33 -9.83 0.19 -12.34
CA VAL A 33 -8.69 -0.42 -11.62
C VAL A 33 -7.56 -0.72 -12.58
N ILE A 34 -6.35 -0.31 -12.19
CA ILE A 34 -5.09 -0.76 -12.80
C ILE A 34 -4.28 -1.49 -11.73
N ASN A 35 -3.88 -2.73 -12.02
CA ASN A 35 -2.94 -3.47 -11.17
C ASN A 35 -1.51 -3.23 -11.67
N VAL A 36 -0.56 -3.04 -10.74
CA VAL A 36 0.86 -2.89 -11.05
C VAL A 36 1.62 -4.12 -10.54
N PRO A 37 1.49 -5.29 -11.18
CA PRO A 37 2.18 -6.49 -10.72
C PRO A 37 3.69 -6.34 -10.86
N TYR A 38 4.43 -6.67 -9.81
CA TYR A 38 5.88 -6.73 -9.85
C TYR A 38 6.37 -8.16 -10.05
N GLY A 39 7.39 -8.32 -10.89
CA GLY A 39 8.15 -9.56 -11.05
C GLY A 39 9.60 -9.40 -10.59
N ASN A 40 10.29 -10.54 -10.47
CA ASN A 40 11.74 -10.63 -10.34
C ASN A 40 12.35 -9.82 -9.18
N PHE A 41 11.72 -9.84 -8.01
CA PHE A 41 12.37 -9.29 -6.82
C PHE A 41 13.58 -10.13 -6.41
N PRO A 42 14.63 -9.50 -5.85
CA PRO A 42 15.77 -10.23 -5.31
C PRO A 42 15.32 -11.20 -4.20
N ALA A 43 16.02 -12.32 -4.05
CA ALA A 43 15.82 -13.21 -2.90
C ALA A 43 16.40 -12.59 -1.62
N ASP A 44 15.82 -12.92 -0.47
CA ASP A 44 16.30 -12.52 0.87
C ASP A 44 16.48 -11.00 1.02
N VAL A 45 15.46 -10.24 0.62
CA VAL A 45 15.46 -8.76 0.69
C VAL A 45 15.40 -8.28 2.14
N LYS A 46 14.67 -9.00 3.00
CA LYS A 46 14.43 -8.59 4.38
C LYS A 46 15.75 -8.44 5.14
N GLY A 47 15.97 -7.29 5.76
CA GLY A 47 17.18 -6.99 6.54
C GLY A 47 18.39 -6.56 5.70
N SER A 48 18.27 -6.48 4.37
CA SER A 48 19.30 -5.94 3.48
C SER A 48 18.84 -4.62 2.87
N GLU A 49 19.45 -3.52 3.30
CA GLU A 49 19.13 -2.18 2.77
C GLU A 49 19.43 -2.08 1.26
N GLU A 50 20.54 -2.68 0.81
CA GLU A 50 20.92 -2.72 -0.60
C GLU A 50 19.85 -3.42 -1.45
N LYS A 51 19.43 -4.63 -1.06
CA LYS A 51 18.40 -5.38 -1.79
C LYS A 51 17.04 -4.71 -1.71
N MET A 52 16.71 -4.07 -0.58
CA MET A 52 15.47 -3.27 -0.47
C MET A 52 15.47 -2.12 -1.47
N ARG A 53 16.61 -1.45 -1.65
CA ARG A 53 16.78 -0.40 -2.65
C ARG A 53 16.67 -0.94 -4.08
N GLU A 54 17.27 -2.08 -4.38
CA GLU A 54 17.15 -2.76 -5.68
C GLU A 54 15.69 -3.17 -5.96
N ALA A 55 15.00 -3.75 -4.97
CA ALA A 55 13.59 -4.10 -5.09
C ALA A 55 12.73 -2.86 -5.37
N PHE A 56 12.95 -1.77 -4.63
CA PHE A 56 12.28 -0.50 -4.88
C PHE A 56 12.53 0.04 -6.30
N GLN A 57 13.79 0.08 -6.75
CA GLN A 57 14.15 0.58 -8.08
C GLN A 57 13.54 -0.28 -9.20
N SER A 58 13.61 -1.61 -9.05
CA SER A 58 13.00 -2.56 -9.99
C SER A 58 11.48 -2.39 -10.06
N ALA A 59 10.81 -2.31 -8.91
CA ALA A 59 9.36 -2.09 -8.86
C ALA A 59 8.97 -0.73 -9.46
N LEU A 60 9.70 0.34 -9.12
CA LEU A 60 9.43 1.66 -9.66
C LEU A 60 9.62 1.70 -11.18
N SER A 61 10.67 1.08 -11.73
CA SER A 61 10.85 0.98 -13.18
C SER A 61 9.73 0.21 -13.86
N GLN A 62 9.23 -0.86 -13.25
CA GLN A 62 8.08 -1.61 -13.76
C GLN A 62 6.81 -0.76 -13.70
N THR A 63 6.61 0.01 -12.62
CA THR A 63 5.49 0.96 -12.49
C THR A 63 5.48 1.99 -13.61
N GLU A 64 6.63 2.61 -13.91
CA GLU A 64 6.75 3.58 -15.01
C GLU A 64 6.31 2.96 -16.33
N GLU A 65 6.77 1.75 -16.64
CA GLU A 65 6.42 1.06 -17.88
C GLU A 65 4.93 0.67 -17.95
N ILE A 66 4.36 0.20 -16.84
CA ILE A 66 2.95 -0.22 -16.76
C ILE A 66 2.01 0.98 -16.90
N LEU A 67 2.40 2.14 -16.34
CA LEU A 67 1.54 3.32 -16.27
C LEU A 67 1.85 4.38 -17.34
N LYS A 68 2.80 4.12 -18.26
CA LYS A 68 3.30 5.10 -19.25
C LYS A 68 2.23 5.72 -20.15
N ASP A 69 1.18 4.96 -20.47
CA ASP A 69 0.11 5.37 -21.39
C ASP A 69 -1.16 5.82 -20.64
N VAL A 70 -1.08 5.95 -19.31
CA VAL A 70 -2.23 6.37 -18.49
C VAL A 70 -2.30 7.90 -18.46
N SER A 71 -3.34 8.45 -19.09
CA SER A 71 -3.71 9.86 -18.96
C SER A 71 -4.40 10.13 -17.63
N PHE A 72 -3.61 10.38 -16.58
CA PHE A 72 -4.10 10.64 -15.22
C PHE A 72 -5.00 11.88 -15.13
N GLU A 73 -4.81 12.86 -16.00
CA GLU A 73 -5.59 14.10 -16.11
C GLU A 73 -7.08 13.86 -16.45
N ASN A 74 -7.42 12.68 -16.96
CA ASN A 74 -8.80 12.30 -17.28
C ASN A 74 -9.59 11.82 -16.06
N TYR A 75 -8.94 11.67 -14.91
CA TYR A 75 -9.57 11.18 -13.68
C TYR A 75 -9.74 12.33 -12.68
N GLU A 76 -10.96 12.45 -12.17
CA GLU A 76 -11.32 13.43 -11.14
C GLU A 76 -10.81 13.01 -9.76
N GLU A 77 -10.62 11.70 -9.57
CA GLU A 77 -10.14 11.12 -8.33
C GLU A 77 -9.21 9.94 -8.64
N ILE A 78 -8.02 9.97 -8.05
CA ILE A 78 -7.04 8.91 -8.13
C ILE A 78 -6.78 8.40 -6.72
N ILE A 79 -6.96 7.09 -6.51
CA ILE A 79 -6.59 6.43 -5.26
C ILE A 79 -5.48 5.41 -5.49
N PHE A 80 -4.42 5.49 -4.71
CA PHE A 80 -3.39 4.47 -4.68
C PHE A 80 -3.63 3.53 -3.50
N ILE A 81 -3.66 2.23 -3.79
CA ILE A 81 -3.87 1.17 -2.79
C ILE A 81 -2.61 0.31 -2.78
N SER A 82 -1.84 0.40 -1.70
CA SER A 82 -0.45 -0.05 -1.73
C SER A 82 -0.08 -0.86 -0.50
N LYS A 83 0.88 -1.78 -0.66
CA LYS A 83 1.31 -2.69 0.42
C LYS A 83 2.83 -2.79 0.53
N SER A 84 3.38 -2.64 1.75
CA SER A 84 4.82 -2.79 2.02
C SER A 84 5.68 -1.91 1.11
N VAL A 85 6.70 -2.44 0.43
CA VAL A 85 7.49 -1.66 -0.56
C VAL A 85 6.62 -0.97 -1.62
N GLY A 86 5.44 -1.52 -1.93
CA GLY A 86 4.48 -0.89 -2.83
C GLY A 86 4.02 0.48 -2.34
N THR A 87 4.01 0.76 -1.04
CA THR A 87 3.68 2.09 -0.49
C THR A 87 4.76 3.11 -0.85
N ALA A 88 6.04 2.72 -0.74
CA ALA A 88 7.14 3.56 -1.19
C ALA A 88 7.08 3.82 -2.70
N VAL A 89 6.82 2.78 -3.50
CA VAL A 89 6.75 2.89 -4.97
C VAL A 89 5.58 3.77 -5.40
N ALA A 90 4.39 3.56 -4.83
CA ALA A 90 3.20 4.35 -5.12
C ALA A 90 3.43 5.84 -4.82
N SER A 91 3.93 6.14 -3.62
CA SER A 91 4.20 7.53 -3.22
C SER A 91 5.31 8.18 -4.03
N ALA A 92 6.40 7.45 -4.32
CA ALA A 92 7.48 7.98 -5.16
C ALA A 92 7.04 8.25 -6.60
N TYR A 93 6.22 7.36 -7.17
CA TYR A 93 5.62 7.56 -8.49
C TYR A 93 4.68 8.76 -8.50
N GLY A 94 3.77 8.85 -7.52
CA GLY A 94 2.85 9.98 -7.36
C GLY A 94 3.59 11.32 -7.27
N GLN A 95 4.63 11.39 -6.43
CA GLN A 95 5.44 12.60 -6.30
C GLN A 95 6.18 12.96 -7.60
N ARG A 96 6.79 11.98 -8.27
CA ARG A 96 7.53 12.20 -9.53
C ARG A 96 6.65 12.77 -10.64
N HIS A 97 5.41 12.27 -10.73
CA HIS A 97 4.44 12.68 -11.73
C HIS A 97 3.48 13.76 -11.24
N GLN A 98 3.73 14.33 -10.06
CA GLN A 98 2.95 15.42 -9.46
C GLN A 98 1.44 15.10 -9.37
N LEU A 99 1.13 13.86 -9.03
CA LEU A 99 -0.24 13.36 -8.94
C LEU A 99 -0.83 13.67 -7.56
N HIS A 100 -1.99 14.32 -7.56
CA HIS A 100 -2.81 14.46 -6.35
C HIS A 100 -3.61 13.18 -6.13
N THR A 101 -3.32 12.48 -5.04
CA THR A 101 -3.86 11.14 -4.80
C THR A 101 -4.45 11.02 -3.41
N ARG A 102 -5.46 10.16 -3.28
CA ARG A 102 -5.83 9.59 -1.99
C ARG A 102 -5.10 8.26 -1.83
N ASN A 103 -4.85 7.83 -0.59
CA ASN A 103 -3.99 6.67 -0.38
C ASN A 103 -4.52 5.70 0.69
N LEU A 104 -4.52 4.41 0.37
CA LEU A 104 -4.66 3.31 1.32
C LEU A 104 -3.29 2.62 1.46
N TYR A 105 -2.67 2.76 2.63
CA TYR A 105 -1.36 2.19 2.92
C TYR A 105 -1.49 0.97 3.84
N TYR A 106 -1.17 -0.22 3.32
CA TYR A 106 -1.09 -1.44 4.12
C TYR A 106 0.35 -1.73 4.51
N THR A 107 0.62 -1.74 5.82
CA THR A 107 1.91 -2.07 6.44
C THR A 107 3.08 -1.40 5.71
N PRO A 108 3.10 -0.05 5.63
CA PRO A 108 4.18 0.65 4.94
C PRO A 108 5.52 0.32 5.60
N VAL A 109 6.56 0.14 4.78
CA VAL A 109 7.94 0.10 5.32
C VAL A 109 8.39 1.51 5.68
N GLU A 110 9.27 1.66 6.67
CA GLU A 110 9.73 2.98 7.16
C GLU A 110 10.22 3.92 6.04
N ALA A 111 10.93 3.37 5.05
CA ALA A 111 11.42 4.14 3.91
C ALA A 111 10.30 4.81 3.08
N SER A 112 9.06 4.30 3.13
CA SER A 112 7.92 4.84 2.39
C SER A 112 7.59 6.27 2.79
N PHE A 113 7.75 6.58 4.08
CA PHE A 113 7.47 7.91 4.60
C PHE A 113 8.32 8.99 3.96
N ARG A 114 9.45 8.66 3.32
CA ARG A 114 10.21 9.64 2.53
C ARG A 114 9.35 10.33 1.46
N TRP A 115 8.35 9.66 0.91
CA TRP A 115 7.53 10.14 -0.21
C TRP A 115 6.03 10.27 0.13
N MET A 116 5.58 9.75 1.28
CA MET A 116 4.18 9.85 1.70
C MET A 116 3.86 11.29 2.14
N GLU A 117 3.33 12.06 1.20
CA GLU A 117 2.91 13.47 1.36
C GLU A 117 1.41 13.65 1.10
N GLU A 118 0.87 12.91 0.14
CA GLU A 118 -0.53 12.97 -0.24
C GLU A 118 -1.45 12.31 0.83
N PRO A 119 -2.71 12.79 0.99
CA PRO A 119 -3.63 12.29 2.00
C PRO A 119 -3.83 10.77 1.92
N GLY A 120 -3.95 10.13 3.07
CA GLY A 120 -4.16 8.70 3.15
C GLY A 120 -4.46 8.19 4.54
N ILE A 121 -4.81 6.91 4.63
CA ILE A 121 -4.90 6.18 5.89
C ILE A 121 -3.94 5.00 5.91
N VAL A 122 -3.44 4.68 7.10
CA VAL A 122 -2.40 3.67 7.31
C VAL A 122 -2.94 2.53 8.15
N PHE A 123 -2.68 1.30 7.73
CA PHE A 123 -2.93 0.08 8.51
C PHE A 123 -1.60 -0.56 8.87
N HIS A 124 -1.41 -0.92 10.14
CA HIS A 124 -0.16 -1.52 10.62
C HIS A 124 -0.42 -2.64 11.62
N GLY A 125 0.42 -3.67 11.63
CA GLY A 125 0.36 -4.78 12.59
C GLY A 125 1.38 -4.58 13.71
N THR A 126 1.00 -4.72 14.97
CA THR A 126 1.93 -4.39 16.09
C THR A 126 3.10 -5.37 16.22
N ARG A 127 3.01 -6.55 15.58
CA ARG A 127 4.09 -7.55 15.45
C ARG A 127 4.64 -7.63 14.04
N ASP A 128 4.58 -6.54 13.28
CA ASP A 128 5.26 -6.43 12.00
C ASP A 128 6.78 -6.62 12.22
N SER A 129 7.39 -7.40 11.33
CA SER A 129 8.82 -7.71 11.38
C SER A 129 9.61 -7.01 10.28
N TRP A 130 8.94 -6.20 9.45
CA TRP A 130 9.52 -5.38 8.39
C TRP A 130 9.61 -3.90 8.74
N ALA A 131 8.87 -3.45 9.75
CA ALA A 131 8.85 -2.07 10.21
C ALA A 131 8.63 -2.02 11.71
N ASP A 132 9.34 -1.10 12.38
CA ASP A 132 9.19 -0.87 13.81
C ASP A 132 7.88 -0.12 14.10
N THR A 133 7.03 -0.69 14.96
CA THR A 133 5.73 -0.13 15.29
C THR A 133 5.81 1.28 15.89
N GLU A 134 6.80 1.56 16.73
CA GLU A 134 6.97 2.89 17.34
C GLU A 134 7.30 3.92 16.26
N ARG A 135 8.21 3.58 15.34
CA ARG A 135 8.56 4.46 14.21
C ARG A 135 7.39 4.74 13.28
N ILE A 136 6.55 3.73 13.01
CA ILE A 136 5.33 3.93 12.21
C ILE A 136 4.36 4.89 12.92
N GLN A 137 4.18 4.74 14.23
CA GLN A 137 3.33 5.64 15.01
C GLN A 137 3.85 7.08 14.98
N GLU A 138 5.15 7.28 15.25
CA GLU A 138 5.80 8.60 15.23
C GLU A 138 5.67 9.29 13.87
N GLU A 139 5.94 8.58 12.77
CA GLU A 139 5.84 9.15 11.43
C GLU A 139 4.38 9.46 11.03
N CYS A 140 3.43 8.62 11.41
CA CYS A 140 2.01 8.89 11.19
C CYS A 140 1.53 10.11 11.99
N GLU A 141 1.88 10.20 13.27
CA GLU A 141 1.52 11.34 14.13
C GLU A 141 2.12 12.63 13.59
N ARG A 142 3.43 12.64 13.30
CA ARG A 142 4.15 13.80 12.79
C ARG A 142 3.56 14.34 11.49
N ARG A 143 3.00 13.47 10.65
CA ARG A 143 2.44 13.81 9.33
C ARG A 143 0.91 13.93 9.32
N GLY A 144 0.24 13.61 10.43
CA GLY A 144 -1.22 13.64 10.54
C GLY A 144 -1.94 12.51 9.78
N PHE A 145 -1.29 11.37 9.56
CA PHE A 145 -1.96 10.21 8.95
C PHE A 145 -2.79 9.45 9.99
N PRO A 146 -4.10 9.20 9.75
CA PRO A 146 -4.87 8.28 10.56
C PRO A 146 -4.26 6.87 10.50
N LEU A 147 -3.85 6.36 11.66
CA LEU A 147 -3.21 5.06 11.82
C LEU A 147 -4.15 4.07 12.51
N TYR A 148 -4.37 2.92 11.87
CA TYR A 148 -5.15 1.81 12.40
C TYR A 148 -4.23 0.64 12.73
N LEU A 149 -4.07 0.37 14.02
CA LEU A 149 -3.25 -0.73 14.52
C LEU A 149 -4.08 -2.01 14.62
N THR A 150 -3.50 -3.13 14.16
CA THR A 150 -4.03 -4.48 14.36
C THR A 150 -3.14 -5.18 15.38
N GLU A 151 -3.64 -5.33 16.60
CA GLU A 151 -2.89 -5.88 17.73
C GLU A 151 -2.47 -7.34 17.48
N GLY A 152 -1.21 -7.66 17.78
CA GLY A 152 -0.62 -8.99 17.60
C GLY A 152 -0.37 -9.39 16.14
N ALA A 153 -0.74 -8.56 15.17
CA ALA A 153 -0.70 -8.91 13.77
C ALA A 153 0.65 -8.65 13.12
N ASN A 154 0.98 -9.47 12.13
CA ASN A 154 2.21 -9.42 11.35
C ASN A 154 2.11 -8.45 10.14
N HIS A 155 3.09 -8.52 9.25
CA HIS A 155 3.19 -7.72 8.03
C HIS A 155 2.11 -7.99 6.95
N SER A 156 1.26 -8.99 7.15
CA SER A 156 0.08 -9.28 6.33
C SER A 156 -1.22 -8.97 7.09
N LEU A 157 -1.11 -8.37 8.29
CA LEU A 157 -2.19 -8.10 9.23
C LEU A 157 -2.87 -9.38 9.76
N GLU A 158 -2.10 -10.47 9.82
CA GLU A 158 -2.51 -11.79 10.33
C GLU A 158 -1.82 -12.10 11.67
N THR A 159 -2.51 -12.80 12.54
CA THR A 159 -2.10 -13.18 13.91
C THR A 159 -1.70 -14.65 14.01
N GLY A 160 -2.06 -15.46 13.00
CA GLY A 160 -1.86 -16.90 12.98
C GLY A 160 -3.08 -17.70 13.47
N ASP A 161 -4.10 -17.03 14.00
CA ASP A 161 -5.42 -17.60 14.26
C ASP A 161 -6.37 -17.20 13.11
N THR A 162 -6.81 -18.18 12.33
CA THR A 162 -7.61 -17.92 11.13
C THR A 162 -8.94 -17.23 11.42
N GLY A 163 -9.59 -17.55 12.55
CA GLY A 163 -10.85 -16.90 12.92
C GLY A 163 -10.64 -15.42 13.20
N ARG A 164 -9.62 -15.11 13.99
CA ARG A 164 -9.22 -13.74 14.31
C ARG A 164 -8.77 -12.96 13.08
N ASP A 165 -8.09 -13.62 12.15
CA ASP A 165 -7.56 -13.00 10.94
C ASP A 165 -8.70 -12.59 9.98
N LEU A 166 -9.76 -13.38 9.90
CA LEU A 166 -10.98 -13.02 9.19
C LEU A 166 -11.71 -11.83 9.85
N GLU A 167 -11.80 -11.81 11.18
CA GLU A 167 -12.38 -10.67 11.91
C GLU A 167 -11.58 -9.37 11.67
N ASN A 168 -10.25 -9.46 11.75
CA ASN A 168 -9.35 -8.35 11.48
C ASN A 168 -9.54 -7.84 10.05
N LEU A 169 -9.56 -8.75 9.06
CA LEU A 169 -9.78 -8.40 7.67
C LEU A 169 -11.11 -7.68 7.45
N ILE A 170 -12.20 -8.14 8.07
CA ILE A 170 -13.50 -7.46 8.01
C ILE A 170 -13.39 -6.04 8.56
N GLY A 171 -12.74 -5.84 9.71
CA GLY A 171 -12.53 -4.53 10.32
C GLY A 171 -11.72 -3.59 9.43
N ILE A 172 -10.62 -4.09 8.87
CA ILE A 172 -9.74 -3.36 7.94
C ILE A 172 -10.51 -2.96 6.68
N MET A 173 -11.28 -3.88 6.10
CA MET A 173 -12.06 -3.61 4.89
C MET A 173 -13.18 -2.60 5.13
N LYS A 174 -13.82 -2.58 6.31
CA LYS A 174 -14.81 -1.55 6.66
C LYS A 174 -14.20 -0.15 6.67
N ARG A 175 -12.99 0.00 7.22
CA ARG A 175 -12.27 1.28 7.23
C ARG A 175 -11.81 1.69 5.82
N ALA A 176 -11.31 0.73 5.05
CA ALA A 176 -10.95 0.96 3.65
C ALA A 176 -12.16 1.38 2.81
N GLU A 177 -13.31 0.73 3.00
CA GLU A 177 -14.57 1.07 2.36
C GLU A 177 -15.07 2.46 2.75
N GLU A 178 -15.02 2.80 4.04
CA GLU A 178 -15.38 4.14 4.54
C GLU A 178 -14.52 5.22 3.87
N TYR A 179 -13.22 4.95 3.69
CA TYR A 179 -12.32 5.85 3.00
C TYR A 179 -12.53 5.86 1.48
N LEU A 180 -12.97 4.78 0.84
CA LEU A 180 -13.20 4.73 -0.61
C LEU A 180 -14.48 5.45 -1.08
N LYS A 181 -15.41 5.74 -0.16
CA LYS A 181 -16.61 6.51 -0.44
C LYS A 181 -16.28 7.97 -0.73
#